data_AF-A0A522CET5-F1
#
_entry.id   AF-A0A522CET5-F1
#
_cell.length_a   1.000
_cell.length_b   1.000
_cell.length_c   1.000
_cell.angle_alpha   90.00
_cell.angle_beta   90.00
_cell.angle_gamma   90.00
#
_symmetry.space_group_name_H-M   'P 1'
#
loop_
_entity.id
_entity.type
_entity.pdbx_description
1 polymer ?
#
loop_
_entity_poly.entity_id
_entity_poly.type
_entity_poly.pdbx_seq_one_letter_code
_entity_poly.pdbx_strand_id
1 'polypeptide(L)'
;MQAKKKTKNRAANRERLAALRKTLAADPEGKRLLDLARKQRVPISFSADPKKMDALGLFDIVDRTVTLNPGEDDRALSGVLAHELRHLWQAGVADVREKEISATDMLVRRRLIESDAFAYEMRFHLSAQLRTMEKLSKIAARHAASPDGRAAKKMADEARAAFGMKAYFMKAQKKRMGVYDKTTLRSLALQLKLAQIYAEQKKLLDAHPSKSKKLAAARRECDQGLKNIFNRVSAPQPLDDSLVNITREGLSRRSPNYLGFTTAKELSAFIRRQIPAGTVKKARALEKKIKKTAGRALGRK
;
A
#
# COMPACT_ATOMS: atom_id res chain seq x y z
N MET A 1 19.21 -2.03 36.43
CA MET A 1 18.27 -3.03 35.84
C MET A 1 17.72 -2.68 34.45
N GLN A 2 17.49 -1.40 34.10
CA GLN A 2 16.89 -1.03 32.80
C GLN A 2 17.77 -1.35 31.58
N ALA A 3 19.10 -1.21 31.67
CA ALA A 3 20.01 -1.56 30.57
C ALA A 3 19.94 -3.07 30.24
N LYS A 4 20.07 -3.95 31.25
CA LYS A 4 19.93 -5.41 31.08
C LYS A 4 18.56 -5.83 30.50
N LYS A 5 17.47 -5.17 30.89
CA LYS A 5 16.11 -5.41 30.34
C LYS A 5 15.99 -4.96 28.87
N LYS A 6 16.58 -3.81 28.50
CA LYS A 6 16.67 -3.34 27.11
C LYS A 6 17.51 -4.27 26.24
N THR A 7 18.64 -4.80 26.74
CA THR A 7 19.50 -5.74 25.99
C THR A 7 18.82 -7.10 25.79
N LYS A 8 18.14 -7.63 26.81
CA LYS A 8 17.37 -8.90 26.72
C LYS A 8 16.23 -8.81 25.70
N ASN A 9 15.49 -7.70 25.68
CA ASN A 9 14.44 -7.46 24.67
C ASN A 9 15.02 -7.32 23.25
N ARG A 10 16.22 -6.76 23.09
CA ARG A 10 16.89 -6.67 21.77
C ARG A 10 17.34 -8.03 21.24
N ALA A 11 17.89 -8.89 22.09
CA ALA A 11 18.30 -10.25 21.70
C ALA A 11 17.08 -11.10 21.30
N ALA A 12 16.05 -11.13 22.14
CA ALA A 12 14.80 -11.85 21.85
C ALA A 12 14.13 -11.35 20.55
N ASN A 13 14.08 -10.03 20.33
CA ASN A 13 13.54 -9.47 19.09
C ASN A 13 14.37 -9.84 17.85
N ARG A 14 15.69 -10.01 17.98
CA ARG A 14 16.55 -10.46 16.87
C ARG A 14 16.28 -11.93 16.52
N GLU A 15 16.19 -12.80 17.51
CA GLU A 15 15.85 -14.22 17.32
C GLU A 15 14.48 -14.37 16.68
N ARG A 16 13.50 -13.63 17.21
CA ARG A 16 12.13 -13.62 16.71
C ARG A 16 12.05 -13.13 15.27
N LEU A 17 12.76 -12.04 14.93
CA LEU A 17 12.85 -11.56 13.56
C LEU A 17 13.54 -12.58 12.63
N ALA A 18 14.58 -13.26 13.11
CA ALA A 18 15.25 -14.31 12.35
C ALA A 18 14.29 -15.49 12.05
N ALA A 19 13.46 -15.88 13.02
CA ALA A 19 12.42 -16.89 12.83
C ALA A 19 11.39 -16.44 11.78
N LEU A 20 10.89 -15.21 11.86
CA LEU A 20 9.95 -14.66 10.86
C LEU A 20 10.56 -14.67 9.45
N ARG A 21 11.82 -14.25 9.31
CA ARG A 21 12.55 -14.29 8.04
C ARG A 21 12.71 -15.71 7.51
N LYS A 22 13.00 -16.68 8.38
CA LYS A 22 13.12 -18.09 8.01
C LYS A 22 11.79 -18.65 7.51
N THR A 23 10.69 -18.34 8.20
CA THR A 23 9.34 -18.74 7.79
C THR A 23 8.99 -18.14 6.43
N LEU A 24 9.27 -16.86 6.20
CA LEU A 24 9.02 -16.22 4.92
C LEU A 24 9.91 -16.78 3.80
N ALA A 25 11.19 -17.05 4.06
CA ALA A 25 12.14 -17.60 3.10
C ALA A 25 11.83 -19.05 2.67
N ALA A 26 10.96 -19.76 3.39
CA ALA A 26 10.48 -21.08 2.99
C ALA A 26 9.54 -21.03 1.77
N ASP A 27 9.02 -19.84 1.43
CA ASP A 27 8.37 -19.55 0.15
C ASP A 27 9.40 -18.94 -0.83
N PRO A 28 9.54 -19.45 -2.07
CA PRO A 28 10.50 -18.91 -3.03
C PRO A 28 10.33 -17.43 -3.35
N GLU A 29 9.10 -16.91 -3.35
CA GLU A 29 8.85 -15.48 -3.58
C GLU A 29 9.13 -14.66 -2.33
N GLY A 30 8.76 -15.17 -1.15
CA GLY A 30 9.14 -14.59 0.13
C GLY A 30 10.65 -14.42 0.27
N LYS A 31 11.42 -15.43 -0.17
CA LYS A 31 12.89 -15.35 -0.27
C LYS A 31 13.35 -14.22 -1.20
N ARG A 32 12.75 -14.09 -2.40
CA ARG A 32 13.09 -13.02 -3.35
C ARG A 32 12.82 -11.63 -2.77
N LEU A 33 11.73 -11.45 -2.02
CA LEU A 33 11.42 -10.19 -1.36
C LEU A 33 12.42 -9.86 -0.24
N LEU A 34 12.84 -10.85 0.53
CA LEU A 34 13.92 -10.68 1.52
C LEU A 34 15.27 -10.33 0.85
N ASP A 35 15.59 -10.99 -0.26
CA ASP A 35 16.78 -10.69 -1.05
C ASP A 35 16.74 -9.27 -1.63
N LEU A 36 15.55 -8.82 -2.08
CA LEU A 36 15.30 -7.46 -2.53
C LEU A 36 15.51 -6.44 -1.40
N ALA A 37 14.94 -6.68 -0.22
CA ALA A 37 15.13 -5.82 0.94
C ALA A 37 16.61 -5.71 1.32
N ARG A 38 17.35 -6.83 1.31
CA ARG A 38 18.80 -6.82 1.54
C ARG A 38 19.54 -6.03 0.47
N LYS A 39 19.25 -6.26 -0.82
CA LYS A 39 19.88 -5.53 -1.94
C LYS A 39 19.64 -4.03 -1.86
N GLN A 40 18.44 -3.63 -1.45
CA GLN A 40 18.03 -2.23 -1.31
C GLN A 40 18.37 -1.64 0.07
N ARG A 41 19.04 -2.39 0.94
CA ARG A 41 19.42 -1.98 2.31
C ARG A 41 18.22 -1.50 3.15
N VAL A 42 17.07 -2.14 2.98
CA VAL A 42 15.84 -1.86 3.76
C VAL A 42 15.92 -2.58 5.10
N PRO A 43 16.08 -1.86 6.23
CA PRO A 43 16.06 -2.49 7.55
C PRO A 43 14.66 -3.00 7.87
N ILE A 44 14.62 -4.17 8.51
CA ILE A 44 13.40 -4.77 9.05
C ILE A 44 13.61 -4.83 10.55
N SER A 45 12.68 -4.28 11.34
CA SER A 45 12.81 -4.24 12.80
C SER A 45 11.45 -4.29 13.50
N PHE A 46 11.48 -4.41 14.83
CA PHE A 46 10.30 -4.24 15.66
C PHE A 46 10.23 -2.79 16.16
N SER A 47 9.05 -2.17 16.06
CA SER A 47 8.78 -0.83 16.60
C SER A 47 7.36 -0.76 17.17
N ALA A 48 7.12 0.18 18.07
CA ALA A 48 5.77 0.53 18.53
C ALA A 48 5.03 1.44 17.53
N ASP A 49 5.68 1.94 16.48
CA ASP A 49 5.09 2.87 15.53
C ASP A 49 3.90 2.31 14.76
N PRO A 50 3.90 1.05 14.27
CA PRO A 50 2.71 0.45 13.69
C PRO A 50 1.50 0.51 14.63
N LYS A 51 1.70 0.21 15.92
CA LYS A 51 0.63 0.29 16.93
C LYS A 51 0.07 1.69 17.10
N LYS A 52 0.91 2.73 17.04
CA LYS A 52 0.44 4.14 17.07
C LYS A 52 -0.44 4.49 15.87
N MET A 53 -0.29 3.76 14.78
CA MET A 53 -1.07 3.89 13.56
C MET A 53 -2.21 2.85 13.45
N ASP A 54 -2.49 2.10 14.51
CA ASP A 54 -3.46 1.01 14.52
C ASP A 54 -3.17 -0.06 13.43
N ALA A 55 -1.88 -0.37 13.26
CA ALA A 55 -1.36 -1.31 12.28
C ALA A 55 -0.47 -2.39 12.93
N LEU A 56 -0.43 -3.57 12.30
CA LEU A 56 0.42 -4.69 12.73
C LEU A 56 1.85 -4.59 12.19
N GLY A 57 2.00 -3.89 11.06
CA GLY A 57 3.28 -3.59 10.40
C GLY A 57 3.16 -2.30 9.60
N LEU A 58 4.31 -1.80 9.16
CA LEU A 58 4.41 -0.61 8.33
C LEU A 58 5.65 -0.66 7.45
N PHE A 59 5.46 -0.48 6.16
CA PHE A 59 6.50 -0.05 5.23
C PHE A 59 6.51 1.48 5.11
N ASP A 60 7.61 2.09 5.56
CA ASP A 60 7.87 3.51 5.33
C ASP A 60 8.67 3.68 4.04
N ILE A 61 8.06 4.33 3.05
CA ILE A 61 8.71 4.57 1.76
C ILE A 61 9.82 5.63 1.82
N VAL A 62 9.71 6.59 2.73
CA VAL A 62 10.66 7.71 2.89
C VAL A 62 11.91 7.20 3.58
N ASP A 63 11.74 6.58 4.74
CA ASP A 63 12.86 6.04 5.52
C ASP A 63 13.32 4.68 4.99
N ARG A 64 12.57 4.10 4.04
CA ARG A 64 12.80 2.79 3.43
C ARG A 64 12.96 1.70 4.48
N THR A 65 12.05 1.66 5.44
CA THR A 65 12.10 0.69 6.55
C THR A 65 10.83 -0.15 6.60
N VAL A 66 10.97 -1.38 7.10
CA VAL A 66 9.83 -2.22 7.50
C VAL A 66 9.85 -2.34 9.01
N THR A 67 8.75 -1.97 9.65
CA THR A 67 8.57 -2.14 11.09
C THR A 67 7.40 -3.05 11.39
N LEU A 68 7.56 -3.91 12.39
CA LEU A 68 6.55 -4.84 12.87
C LEU A 68 6.18 -4.52 14.31
N ASN A 69 4.92 -4.71 14.69
CA ASN A 69 4.47 -4.53 16.07
C ASN A 69 4.96 -5.71 16.93
N PRO A 70 5.81 -5.49 17.96
CA PRO A 70 6.33 -6.58 18.80
C PRO A 70 5.27 -7.24 19.69
N GLY A 71 4.08 -6.62 19.85
CA GLY A 71 3.00 -7.16 20.67
C GLY A 71 2.13 -8.22 19.98
N GLU A 72 2.31 -8.44 18.69
CA GLU A 72 1.48 -9.37 17.89
C GLU A 72 2.08 -10.77 17.83
N ASP A 73 1.27 -11.77 17.46
CA ASP A 73 1.71 -13.15 17.29
C ASP A 73 2.59 -13.37 16.03
N ASP A 74 3.54 -14.32 16.10
CA ASP A 74 4.50 -14.58 15.02
C ASP A 74 3.87 -15.11 13.74
N ARG A 75 2.78 -15.89 13.85
CA ARG A 75 2.07 -16.38 12.66
C ARG A 75 1.43 -15.20 11.93
N ALA A 76 0.78 -14.29 12.66
CA ALA A 76 0.22 -13.07 12.08
C ALA A 76 1.33 -12.19 11.46
N LEU A 77 2.42 -11.98 12.20
CA LEU A 77 3.55 -11.15 11.77
C LEU A 77 4.29 -11.69 10.55
N SER A 78 4.29 -13.00 10.32
CA SER A 78 4.89 -13.58 9.11
C SER A 78 4.13 -13.17 7.84
N GLY A 79 2.79 -13.11 7.91
CA GLY A 79 1.94 -12.61 6.83
C GLY A 79 2.10 -11.10 6.63
N VAL A 80 2.08 -10.35 7.73
CA VAL A 80 2.31 -8.90 7.71
C VAL A 80 3.69 -8.58 7.13
N LEU A 81 4.74 -9.32 7.47
CA LEU A 81 6.06 -9.11 6.88
C LEU A 81 6.04 -9.34 5.36
N ALA A 82 5.31 -10.35 4.88
CA ALA A 82 5.10 -10.58 3.46
C ALA A 82 4.36 -9.40 2.80
N HIS A 83 3.33 -8.87 3.46
CA HIS A 83 2.57 -7.68 3.05
C HIS A 83 3.46 -6.44 2.91
N GLU A 84 4.22 -6.09 3.96
CA GLU A 84 5.06 -4.89 3.95
C GLU A 84 6.21 -4.99 2.95
N LEU A 85 6.82 -6.17 2.81
CA LEU A 85 7.85 -6.40 1.78
C LEU A 85 7.27 -6.39 0.37
N ARG A 86 5.97 -6.67 0.20
CA ARG A 86 5.31 -6.51 -1.09
C ARG A 86 5.24 -5.03 -1.50
N HIS A 87 5.01 -4.12 -0.55
CA HIS A 87 5.09 -2.68 -0.81
C HIS A 87 6.47 -2.23 -1.30
N LEU A 88 7.54 -2.84 -0.77
CA LEU A 88 8.89 -2.57 -1.25
C LEU A 88 9.05 -2.91 -2.75
N TRP A 89 8.55 -4.07 -3.17
CA TRP A 89 8.59 -4.43 -4.59
C TRP A 89 7.73 -3.49 -5.43
N GLN A 90 6.52 -3.15 -4.96
CA GLN A 90 5.61 -2.23 -5.67
C GLN A 90 6.25 -0.85 -5.88
N ALA A 91 7.01 -0.36 -4.89
CA ALA A 91 7.75 0.89 -4.99
C ALA A 91 8.89 0.85 -6.03
N GLY A 92 9.35 -0.33 -6.43
CA GLY A 92 10.29 -0.53 -7.54
C GLY A 92 9.64 -0.66 -8.91
N VAL A 93 8.33 -0.90 -8.98
CA VAL A 93 7.59 -1.12 -10.24
C VAL A 93 6.83 0.11 -10.69
N ALA A 94 6.18 0.79 -9.75
CA ALA A 94 5.47 2.02 -10.00
C ALA A 94 6.04 3.13 -9.14
N ASP A 95 6.04 4.35 -9.67
CA ASP A 95 6.32 5.49 -8.83
C ASP A 95 5.11 5.75 -7.93
N VAL A 96 5.10 5.04 -6.80
CA VAL A 96 4.07 5.11 -5.77
C VAL A 96 4.22 6.36 -4.89
N ARG A 97 5.19 7.23 -5.17
CA ARG A 97 5.33 8.53 -4.51
C ARG A 97 4.07 9.36 -4.70
N GLU A 98 3.89 10.37 -3.85
CA GLU A 98 2.82 11.35 -3.99
C GLU A 98 3.03 12.21 -5.26
N LYS A 99 2.74 11.64 -6.44
CA LYS A 99 2.44 12.40 -7.64
C LYS A 99 1.21 13.27 -7.37
N GLU A 100 1.19 14.44 -7.99
CA GLU A 100 0.03 15.32 -8.05
C GLU A 100 -1.07 14.56 -8.79
N ILE A 101 -1.98 13.85 -8.11
CA ILE A 101 -3.06 13.08 -8.75
C ILE A 101 -4.41 13.49 -8.17
N SER A 102 -5.49 13.23 -8.91
CA SER A 102 -6.84 13.60 -8.46
C SER A 102 -7.18 12.88 -7.14
N ALA A 103 -8.06 13.47 -6.32
CA ALA A 103 -8.48 12.84 -5.06
C ALA A 103 -9.14 11.47 -5.28
N THR A 104 -9.79 11.29 -6.44
CA THR A 104 -10.35 9.99 -6.83
C THR A 104 -9.24 8.99 -7.18
N ASP A 105 -8.21 9.43 -7.89
CA ASP A 105 -7.09 8.57 -8.26
C ASP A 105 -6.20 8.20 -7.07
N MET A 106 -6.11 9.06 -6.05
CA MET A 106 -5.50 8.69 -4.77
C MET A 106 -6.18 7.46 -4.14
N LEU A 107 -7.51 7.44 -4.13
CA LEU A 107 -8.29 6.29 -3.62
C LEU A 107 -8.04 5.04 -4.45
N VAL A 108 -8.05 5.17 -5.78
CA VAL A 108 -7.81 4.06 -6.71
C VAL A 108 -6.43 3.46 -6.49
N ARG A 109 -5.39 4.30 -6.51
CA ARG A 109 -4.00 3.89 -6.34
C ARG A 109 -3.82 3.18 -5.00
N ARG A 110 -4.34 3.75 -3.91
CA ARG A 110 -4.23 3.13 -2.58
C ARG A 110 -4.91 1.78 -2.55
N ARG A 111 -6.16 1.68 -3.03
CA ARG A 111 -6.88 0.41 -3.07
C ARG A 111 -6.19 -0.66 -3.90
N LEU A 112 -5.56 -0.28 -5.01
CA LEU A 112 -4.80 -1.18 -5.86
C LEU A 112 -3.60 -1.77 -5.10
N ILE A 113 -2.75 -0.89 -4.59
CA ILE A 113 -1.50 -1.23 -3.87
C ILE A 113 -1.80 -2.15 -2.68
N GLU A 114 -2.76 -1.77 -1.85
CA GLU A 114 -3.12 -2.52 -0.64
C GLU A 114 -3.79 -3.85 -0.97
N SER A 115 -4.64 -3.90 -2.00
CA SER A 115 -5.30 -5.15 -2.37
C SER A 115 -4.34 -6.17 -2.98
N ASP A 116 -3.33 -5.72 -3.73
CA ASP A 116 -2.23 -6.58 -4.18
C ASP A 116 -1.39 -7.08 -3.00
N ALA A 117 -1.07 -6.20 -2.03
CA ALA A 117 -0.34 -6.59 -0.83
C ALA A 117 -1.09 -7.64 0.02
N PHE A 118 -2.40 -7.45 0.25
CA PHE A 118 -3.23 -8.45 0.92
C PHE A 118 -3.37 -9.75 0.12
N ALA A 119 -3.47 -9.66 -1.20
CA ALA A 119 -3.50 -10.84 -2.06
C ALA A 119 -2.21 -11.66 -1.88
N TYR A 120 -1.07 -10.99 -1.85
CA TYR A 120 0.22 -11.62 -1.62
C TYR A 120 0.34 -12.24 -0.22
N GLU A 121 -0.02 -11.51 0.83
CA GLU A 121 -0.09 -12.00 2.22
C GLU A 121 -0.86 -13.33 2.32
N MET A 122 -2.05 -13.38 1.69
CA MET A 122 -2.84 -14.61 1.68
C MET A 122 -2.16 -15.73 0.92
N ARG A 123 -1.63 -15.45 -0.27
CA ARG A 123 -0.91 -16.47 -1.04
C ARG A 123 0.25 -17.04 -0.24
N PHE A 124 0.97 -16.19 0.50
CA PHE A 124 2.04 -16.62 1.38
C PHE A 124 1.54 -17.60 2.45
N HIS A 125 0.46 -17.26 3.16
CA HIS A 125 -0.16 -18.16 4.15
C HIS A 125 -0.63 -19.49 3.55
N LEU A 126 -1.02 -19.48 2.28
CA LEU A 126 -1.55 -20.64 1.57
C LEU A 126 -0.49 -21.38 0.72
N SER A 127 0.76 -20.91 0.73
CA SER A 127 1.86 -21.42 -0.13
C SER A 127 2.11 -22.92 0.03
N ALA A 128 1.98 -23.45 1.25
CA ALA A 128 2.08 -24.89 1.51
C ALA A 128 0.98 -25.69 0.79
N GLN A 129 -0.26 -25.20 0.83
CA GLN A 129 -1.40 -25.83 0.18
C GLN A 129 -1.31 -25.72 -1.35
N LEU A 130 -0.84 -24.58 -1.87
CA LEU A 130 -0.58 -24.39 -3.30
C LEU A 130 0.46 -25.37 -3.84
N ARG A 131 1.53 -25.65 -3.08
CA ARG A 131 2.53 -26.66 -3.45
C ARG A 131 1.94 -28.07 -3.52
N THR A 132 1.04 -28.41 -2.59
CA THR A 132 0.30 -29.67 -2.63
C THR A 132 -0.57 -29.76 -3.87
N MET A 133 -1.28 -28.70 -4.24
CA MET A 133 -2.08 -28.69 -5.48
C MET A 133 -1.25 -28.90 -6.74
N GLU A 134 -0.05 -28.33 -6.82
CA GLU A 134 0.83 -28.52 -7.98
C GLU A 134 1.28 -29.97 -8.10
N LYS A 135 1.54 -30.63 -6.97
CA LYS A 135 1.83 -32.08 -6.96
C LYS A 135 0.62 -32.86 -7.47
N LEU A 136 -0.58 -32.58 -6.94
CA LEU A 136 -1.82 -33.22 -7.37
C LEU A 136 -2.10 -32.98 -8.87
N SER A 137 -1.88 -31.77 -9.37
CA SER A 137 -2.05 -31.44 -10.79
C SER A 137 -1.08 -32.22 -11.69
N LYS A 138 0.17 -32.44 -11.25
CA LYS A 138 1.14 -33.25 -11.99
C LYS A 138 0.76 -34.73 -12.00
N ILE A 139 0.25 -35.25 -10.88
CA ILE A 139 -0.26 -36.63 -10.79
C ILE A 139 -1.47 -36.79 -11.72
N ALA A 140 -2.42 -35.85 -11.66
CA ALA A 140 -3.58 -35.81 -12.54
C ALA A 140 -3.20 -35.81 -14.03
N ALA A 141 -2.18 -35.03 -14.42
CA ALA A 141 -1.70 -34.98 -15.79
C ALA A 141 -1.02 -36.29 -16.24
N ARG A 142 -0.23 -36.94 -15.37
CA ARG A 142 0.46 -38.20 -15.68
C ARG A 142 -0.49 -39.39 -15.78
N HIS A 143 -1.60 -39.35 -15.04
CA HIS A 143 -2.55 -40.45 -14.95
C HIS A 143 -3.94 -40.04 -15.44
N ALA A 144 -4.04 -39.20 -16.48
CA ALA A 144 -5.28 -38.54 -16.89
C ALA A 144 -6.45 -39.50 -17.17
N ALA A 145 -6.18 -40.73 -17.64
CA ALA A 145 -7.18 -41.75 -17.92
C ALA A 145 -7.52 -42.66 -16.71
N SER A 146 -6.77 -42.59 -15.60
CA SER A 146 -7.01 -43.45 -14.43
C SER A 146 -8.01 -42.83 -13.44
N PRO A 147 -8.67 -43.65 -12.60
CA PRO A 147 -9.48 -43.16 -11.48
C PRO A 147 -8.71 -42.20 -10.57
N ASP A 148 -7.45 -42.51 -10.27
CA ASP A 148 -6.59 -41.69 -9.41
C ASP A 148 -6.23 -40.34 -10.03
N GLY A 149 -5.99 -40.29 -11.35
CA GLY A 149 -5.76 -39.03 -12.04
C GLY A 149 -7.01 -38.15 -12.09
N ARG A 150 -8.20 -38.74 -12.24
CA ARG A 150 -9.48 -38.03 -12.14
C ARG A 150 -9.73 -37.48 -10.73
N ALA A 151 -9.45 -38.27 -9.68
CA ALA A 151 -9.56 -37.83 -8.29
C ALA A 151 -8.57 -36.71 -7.95
N ALA A 152 -7.31 -36.85 -8.37
CA ALA A 152 -6.28 -35.82 -8.20
C ALA A 152 -6.64 -34.52 -8.95
N LYS A 153 -7.24 -34.62 -10.15
CA LYS A 153 -7.75 -33.46 -10.90
C LYS A 153 -8.86 -32.74 -10.12
N LYS A 154 -9.86 -33.48 -9.64
CA LYS A 154 -10.97 -32.93 -8.85
C LYS A 154 -10.45 -32.20 -7.60
N MET A 155 -9.56 -32.83 -6.84
CA MET A 155 -8.94 -32.19 -5.66
C MET A 155 -8.13 -30.94 -6.02
N ALA A 156 -7.40 -30.95 -7.13
CA ALA A 156 -6.66 -29.79 -7.60
C ALA A 156 -7.59 -28.65 -8.05
N ASP A 157 -8.73 -28.96 -8.69
CA ASP A 157 -9.71 -27.98 -9.14
C ASP A 157 -10.52 -27.40 -7.97
N GLU A 158 -10.94 -28.22 -7.00
CA GLU A 158 -11.59 -27.78 -5.74
C GLU A 158 -10.68 -26.85 -4.94
N ALA A 159 -9.42 -27.25 -4.78
CA ALA A 159 -8.43 -26.40 -4.15
C ALA A 159 -8.26 -25.09 -4.95
N ARG A 160 -8.13 -25.14 -6.29
CA ARG A 160 -7.98 -23.95 -7.14
C ARG A 160 -9.17 -23.00 -7.04
N ALA A 161 -10.38 -23.54 -6.94
CA ALA A 161 -11.59 -22.77 -6.69
C ALA A 161 -11.56 -22.09 -5.31
N ALA A 162 -11.10 -22.80 -4.27
CA ALA A 162 -10.91 -22.23 -2.92
C ALA A 162 -9.81 -21.14 -2.88
N PHE A 163 -8.82 -21.20 -3.76
CA PHE A 163 -7.73 -20.21 -3.90
C PHE A 163 -8.00 -19.12 -4.95
N GLY A 164 -9.25 -18.90 -5.34
CA GLY A 164 -9.63 -17.87 -6.31
C GLY A 164 -9.24 -16.45 -5.85
N MET A 165 -8.01 -16.02 -6.18
CA MET A 165 -7.44 -14.71 -5.81
C MET A 165 -8.32 -13.53 -6.25
N LYS A 166 -9.12 -13.70 -7.31
CA LYS A 166 -10.14 -12.73 -7.73
C LYS A 166 -11.24 -12.55 -6.67
N ALA A 167 -11.79 -13.65 -6.13
CA ALA A 167 -12.80 -13.58 -5.07
C ALA A 167 -12.23 -12.95 -3.80
N TYR A 168 -10.96 -13.23 -3.49
CA TYR A 168 -10.27 -12.59 -2.38
C TYR A 168 -10.07 -11.09 -2.62
N PHE A 169 -9.57 -10.68 -3.79
CA PHE A 169 -9.44 -9.25 -4.15
C PHE A 169 -10.78 -8.53 -3.97
N MET A 170 -11.88 -9.11 -4.49
CA MET A 170 -13.22 -8.53 -4.33
C MET A 170 -13.66 -8.46 -2.86
N LYS A 171 -13.34 -9.48 -2.05
CA LYS A 171 -13.65 -9.50 -0.62
C LYS A 171 -12.81 -8.48 0.17
N ALA A 172 -11.53 -8.33 -0.15
CA ALA A 172 -10.64 -7.33 0.43
C ALA A 172 -11.10 -5.90 0.08
N GLN A 173 -11.46 -5.67 -1.19
CA GLN A 173 -12.08 -4.42 -1.68
C GLN A 173 -13.35 -4.06 -0.91
N LYS A 174 -14.20 -5.06 -0.60
CA LYS A 174 -15.45 -4.84 0.13
C LYS A 174 -15.27 -4.63 1.63
N LYS A 175 -14.38 -5.38 2.30
CA LYS A 175 -14.28 -5.39 3.78
C LYS A 175 -13.16 -4.53 4.35
N ARG A 176 -11.97 -4.52 3.74
CA ARG A 176 -10.77 -3.91 4.34
C ARG A 176 -10.47 -2.53 3.77
N MET A 177 -10.86 -2.25 2.53
CA MET A 177 -10.54 -0.97 1.87
C MET A 177 -11.22 0.26 2.48
N GLY A 178 -12.29 0.09 3.24
CA GLY A 178 -12.94 1.21 3.93
C GLY A 178 -12.03 1.97 4.90
N VAL A 179 -11.05 1.29 5.51
CA VAL A 179 -10.03 1.94 6.37
C VAL A 179 -9.13 2.84 5.53
N TYR A 180 -8.62 2.34 4.41
CA TYR A 180 -7.73 3.09 3.52
C TYR A 180 -8.43 4.26 2.81
N ASP A 181 -9.71 4.11 2.48
CA ASP A 181 -10.54 5.21 2.00
C ASP A 181 -10.62 6.33 3.05
N LYS A 182 -10.91 5.97 4.31
CA LYS A 182 -10.96 6.92 5.43
C LYS A 182 -9.62 7.61 5.64
N THR A 183 -8.51 6.86 5.58
CA THR A 183 -7.16 7.42 5.67
C THR A 183 -6.88 8.41 4.54
N THR A 184 -7.24 8.07 3.30
CA THR A 184 -7.09 8.98 2.15
C THR A 184 -7.92 10.26 2.34
N LEU A 185 -9.18 10.13 2.78
CA LEU A 185 -10.03 11.28 3.10
C LEU A 185 -9.45 12.13 4.24
N ARG A 186 -8.85 11.50 5.26
CA ARG A 186 -8.16 12.20 6.35
C ARG A 186 -6.95 12.98 5.84
N SER A 187 -6.14 12.39 4.96
CA SER A 187 -5.01 13.10 4.34
C SER A 187 -5.47 14.32 3.53
N LEU A 188 -6.53 14.20 2.74
CA LEU A 188 -7.13 15.34 2.02
C LEU A 188 -7.66 16.41 2.99
N ALA A 189 -8.30 16.00 4.09
CA ALA A 189 -8.77 16.95 5.11
C ALA A 189 -7.61 17.68 5.81
N LEU A 190 -6.48 17.00 6.05
CA LEU A 190 -5.27 17.62 6.58
C LEU A 190 -4.64 18.59 5.58
N GLN A 191 -4.60 18.26 4.29
CA GLN A 191 -4.14 19.17 3.24
C GLN A 191 -5.01 20.44 3.18
N LEU A 192 -6.33 20.30 3.34
CA LEU A 192 -7.23 21.47 3.44
C LEU A 192 -6.88 22.33 4.65
N LYS A 193 -6.68 21.73 5.82
CA LYS A 193 -6.28 22.46 7.04
C LYS A 193 -4.96 23.19 6.87
N LEU A 194 -3.96 22.54 6.26
CA LEU A 194 -2.68 23.17 5.95
C LEU A 194 -2.85 24.35 4.99
N ALA A 195 -3.67 24.21 3.94
CA ALA A 195 -3.97 25.32 3.04
C ALA A 195 -4.65 26.49 3.76
N GLN A 196 -5.55 26.21 4.71
CA GLN A 196 -6.18 27.25 5.54
C GLN A 196 -5.16 27.97 6.42
N ILE A 197 -4.29 27.23 7.11
CA ILE A 197 -3.23 27.79 7.96
C ILE A 197 -2.30 28.70 7.14
N TYR A 198 -1.80 28.24 5.99
CA TYR A 198 -0.94 29.06 5.16
C TYR A 198 -1.67 30.30 4.60
N ALA A 199 -2.95 30.17 4.23
CA ALA A 199 -3.74 31.30 3.74
C ALA A 199 -3.95 32.36 4.84
N GLU A 200 -4.23 31.93 6.07
CA GLU A 200 -4.38 32.81 7.23
C GLU A 200 -3.06 33.48 7.60
N GLN A 201 -1.96 32.72 7.67
CA GLN A 201 -0.63 33.27 7.92
C GLN A 201 -0.23 34.28 6.85
N LYS A 202 -0.46 33.97 5.57
CA LYS A 202 -0.21 34.91 4.47
C LYS A 202 -1.03 36.20 4.65
N LYS A 203 -2.32 36.10 4.95
CA LYS A 203 -3.19 37.27 5.19
C LYS A 203 -2.64 38.15 6.33
N LEU A 204 -2.22 37.55 7.43
CA LEU A 204 -1.61 38.27 8.55
C LEU A 204 -0.30 38.94 8.14
N LEU A 205 0.58 38.21 7.46
CA LEU A 205 1.85 38.75 6.98
C LEU A 205 1.65 39.90 6.00
N ASP A 206 0.67 39.83 5.11
CA ASP A 206 0.36 40.88 4.14
C ASP A 206 -0.20 42.13 4.81
N ALA A 207 -0.99 41.99 5.89
CA ALA A 207 -1.52 43.10 6.68
C ALA A 207 -0.46 43.85 7.50
N HIS A 208 0.70 43.23 7.75
CA HIS A 208 1.82 43.83 8.49
C HIS A 208 3.06 43.97 7.60
N PRO A 209 3.09 44.95 6.67
CA PRO A 209 4.22 45.18 5.81
C PRO A 209 5.47 45.53 6.62
N SER A 210 6.53 44.74 6.41
CA SER A 210 7.84 44.95 7.03
C SER A 210 8.94 44.66 6.02
N LYS A 211 10.00 45.46 6.07
CA LYS A 211 11.23 45.24 5.29
C LYS A 211 12.14 44.17 5.91
N SER A 212 11.74 43.56 7.03
CA SER A 212 12.51 42.50 7.68
C SER A 212 12.70 41.30 6.76
N LYS A 213 13.96 40.88 6.57
CA LYS A 213 14.32 39.66 5.83
C LYS A 213 13.59 38.42 6.36
N LYS A 214 13.36 38.34 7.68
CA LYS A 214 12.66 37.23 8.34
C LYS A 214 11.20 37.15 7.90
N LEU A 215 10.49 38.29 7.85
CA LEU A 215 9.08 38.32 7.43
C LEU A 215 8.94 38.06 5.91
N ALA A 216 9.89 38.53 5.10
CA ALA A 216 9.95 38.19 3.69
C ALA A 216 10.20 36.68 3.45
N ALA A 217 11.02 36.02 4.28
CA ALA A 217 11.20 34.58 4.23
C ALA A 217 9.92 33.83 4.60
N ALA A 218 9.23 34.22 5.67
CA ALA A 218 7.96 33.61 6.08
C ALA A 218 6.86 33.72 5.02
N ARG A 219 6.76 34.87 4.32
CA ARG A 219 5.83 35.04 3.19
C ARG A 219 6.13 34.05 2.06
N ARG A 220 7.39 33.95 1.66
CA ARG A 220 7.83 32.99 0.62
C ARG A 220 7.54 31.55 1.01
N GLU A 221 7.71 31.20 2.27
CA GLU A 221 7.36 29.86 2.77
C GLU A 221 5.84 29.61 2.66
N CYS A 222 5.01 30.57 3.07
CA CYS A 222 3.55 30.47 2.93
C CYS A 222 3.13 30.31 1.46
N ASP A 223 3.68 31.15 0.57
CA ASP A 223 3.39 31.10 -0.86
C ASP A 223 3.82 29.77 -1.48
N GLN A 224 5.00 29.28 -1.12
CA GLN A 224 5.50 27.99 -1.61
C GLN A 224 4.65 26.83 -1.08
N GLY A 225 4.26 26.85 0.20
CA GLY A 225 3.36 25.87 0.81
C GLY A 225 2.00 25.82 0.12
N LEU A 226 1.37 26.98 -0.10
CA LEU A 226 0.12 27.11 -0.84
C LEU A 226 0.26 26.63 -2.28
N LYS A 227 1.34 27.01 -2.97
CA LYS A 227 1.61 26.61 -4.35
C LYS A 227 1.76 25.09 -4.46
N ASN A 228 2.50 24.47 -3.55
CA ASN A 228 2.67 23.02 -3.50
C ASN A 228 1.33 22.31 -3.29
N ILE A 229 0.51 22.77 -2.33
CA ILE A 229 -0.80 22.17 -2.06
C ILE A 229 -1.75 22.38 -3.25
N PHE A 230 -1.77 23.57 -3.84
CA PHE A 230 -2.62 23.89 -4.99
C PHE A 230 -2.26 23.03 -6.21
N ASN A 231 -0.98 22.99 -6.57
CA ASN A 231 -0.52 22.26 -7.77
C ASN A 231 -0.87 20.77 -7.67
N ARG A 232 -0.66 20.16 -6.50
CA ARG A 232 -1.02 18.76 -6.20
C ARG A 232 -2.44 18.38 -6.59
N VAL A 233 -3.39 19.30 -6.47
CA VAL A 233 -4.80 19.04 -6.80
C VAL A 233 -5.21 19.64 -8.14
N SER A 234 -4.63 20.78 -8.55
CA SER A 234 -5.06 21.57 -9.71
C SER A 234 -4.57 21.05 -11.05
N ALA A 235 -3.42 20.37 -11.08
CA ALA A 235 -2.87 19.76 -12.29
C ALA A 235 -2.62 18.26 -12.06
N PRO A 236 -3.68 17.45 -11.85
CA PRO A 236 -3.50 16.04 -11.57
C PRO A 236 -2.88 15.33 -12.78
N GLN A 237 -1.70 14.77 -12.56
CA GLN A 237 -1.05 13.77 -13.38
C GLN A 237 -1.95 12.54 -13.52
N PRO A 238 -1.88 11.84 -14.67
CA PRO A 238 -2.52 10.54 -14.80
C PRO A 238 -1.91 9.53 -13.83
N LEU A 239 -2.66 8.45 -13.57
CA LEU A 239 -2.12 7.28 -12.89
C LEU A 239 -0.96 6.70 -13.70
N ASP A 240 0.04 6.19 -12.99
CA ASP A 240 1.21 5.56 -13.61
C ASP A 240 0.80 4.30 -14.37
N ASP A 241 1.13 4.21 -15.67
CA ASP A 241 0.77 3.07 -16.51
C ASP A 241 1.43 1.76 -16.04
N SER A 242 2.55 1.84 -15.32
CA SER A 242 3.19 0.66 -14.75
C SER A 242 2.41 0.06 -13.57
N LEU A 243 1.37 0.72 -13.05
CA LEU A 243 0.49 0.15 -12.02
C LEU A 243 -0.18 -1.16 -12.48
N VAL A 244 -0.37 -1.34 -13.78
CA VAL A 244 -0.87 -2.61 -14.33
C VAL A 244 0.13 -3.74 -14.05
N ASN A 245 1.44 -3.45 -14.02
CA ASN A 245 2.46 -4.46 -13.77
C ASN A 245 2.43 -4.95 -12.31
N ILE A 246 1.95 -4.12 -11.36
CA ILE A 246 1.68 -4.58 -9.99
C ILE A 246 0.73 -5.78 -10.02
N THR A 247 -0.35 -5.68 -10.80
CA THR A 247 -1.33 -6.76 -10.95
C THR A 247 -0.83 -7.95 -11.78
N ARG A 248 0.18 -7.76 -12.63
CA ARG A 248 0.72 -8.82 -13.51
C ARG A 248 1.77 -9.69 -12.82
N GLU A 249 2.56 -9.12 -11.92
CA GLU A 249 3.67 -9.84 -11.27
C GLU A 249 3.35 -10.29 -9.84
N GLY A 250 2.31 -9.76 -9.18
CA GLY A 250 1.92 -10.17 -7.82
C GLY A 250 1.41 -11.59 -7.67
N LEU A 251 1.08 -12.21 -8.79
CA LEU A 251 0.73 -13.60 -8.87
C LEU A 251 1.41 -14.12 -10.11
N SER A 252 2.29 -15.12 -9.94
CA SER A 252 3.02 -15.77 -11.02
C SER A 252 2.19 -16.00 -12.29
N ARG A 253 2.85 -16.25 -13.43
CA ARG A 253 2.29 -16.78 -14.71
C ARG A 253 1.15 -17.83 -14.58
N ARG A 254 0.98 -18.45 -13.40
CA ARG A 254 -0.04 -19.44 -13.03
C ARG A 254 -1.39 -18.87 -12.59
N SER A 255 -1.57 -17.54 -12.49
CA SER A 255 -2.89 -16.91 -12.30
C SER A 255 -3.25 -16.03 -13.51
N PRO A 256 -3.49 -16.63 -14.70
CA PRO A 256 -3.81 -15.89 -15.94
C PRO A 256 -5.08 -15.01 -15.83
N ASN A 257 -5.86 -15.17 -14.76
CA ASN A 257 -7.12 -14.49 -14.52
C ASN A 257 -7.03 -13.32 -13.52
N TYR A 258 -5.83 -12.82 -13.19
CA TYR A 258 -5.76 -11.61 -12.38
C TYR A 258 -6.11 -10.38 -13.21
N LEU A 259 -7.42 -10.20 -13.33
CA LEU A 259 -8.16 -9.10 -13.93
C LEU A 259 -7.94 -8.81 -15.43
N GLY A 260 -6.88 -9.32 -16.05
CA GLY A 260 -6.66 -9.23 -17.50
C GLY A 260 -6.53 -7.79 -18.03
N PHE A 261 -6.29 -6.81 -17.15
CA PHE A 261 -6.20 -5.42 -17.56
C PHE A 261 -4.90 -5.16 -18.30
N THR A 262 -5.03 -4.45 -19.42
CA THR A 262 -3.89 -4.14 -20.29
C THR A 262 -3.36 -2.74 -20.07
N THR A 263 -4.21 -1.84 -19.54
CA THR A 263 -3.91 -0.42 -19.29
C THR A 263 -4.29 0.04 -17.89
N ALA A 264 -3.63 1.08 -17.37
CA ALA A 264 -3.97 1.64 -16.06
C ALA A 264 -5.36 2.28 -16.04
N LYS A 265 -5.83 2.75 -17.21
CA LYS A 265 -7.18 3.28 -17.40
C LYS A 265 -8.26 2.22 -17.12
N GLU A 266 -8.12 1.02 -17.68
CA GLU A 266 -9.07 -0.09 -17.46
C GLU A 266 -9.10 -0.53 -15.99
N LEU A 267 -7.91 -0.74 -15.43
CA LEU A 267 -7.73 -1.12 -14.03
C LEU A 267 -8.32 -0.06 -13.08
N SER A 268 -8.06 1.21 -13.34
CA SER A 268 -8.61 2.33 -12.59
C SER A 268 -10.14 2.37 -12.69
N ALA A 269 -10.71 2.26 -13.89
CA ALA A 269 -12.16 2.26 -14.08
C ALA A 269 -12.84 1.09 -13.34
N PHE A 270 -12.19 -0.08 -13.29
CA PHE A 270 -12.68 -1.20 -12.49
C PHE A 270 -12.65 -0.91 -10.99
N ILE A 271 -11.51 -0.45 -10.45
CA ILE A 271 -11.38 -0.16 -9.02
C ILE A 271 -12.32 0.98 -8.61
N ARG A 272 -12.46 2.03 -9.42
CA ARG A 272 -13.37 3.16 -9.15
C ARG A 272 -14.81 2.69 -8.92
N ARG A 273 -15.28 1.69 -9.67
CA ARG A 273 -16.62 1.10 -9.50
C ARG A 273 -16.80 0.37 -8.16
N GLN A 274 -15.71 -0.02 -7.51
CA GLN A 274 -15.72 -0.66 -6.18
C GLN A 274 -15.65 0.35 -5.02
N ILE A 275 -15.45 1.64 -5.31
CA ILE A 275 -15.41 2.70 -4.30
C ILE A 275 -16.84 3.20 -4.05
N PRO A 276 -17.31 3.27 -2.80
CA PRO A 276 -18.62 3.82 -2.50
C PRO A 276 -18.77 5.25 -3.07
N ALA A 277 -19.88 5.52 -3.76
CA ALA A 277 -20.12 6.82 -4.40
C ALA A 277 -20.03 7.99 -3.40
N GLY A 278 -20.49 7.78 -2.16
CA GLY A 278 -20.36 8.76 -1.07
C GLY A 278 -18.90 9.08 -0.71
N THR A 279 -17.99 8.11 -0.77
CA THR A 279 -16.55 8.32 -0.56
C THR A 279 -15.96 9.17 -1.68
N VAL A 280 -16.29 8.86 -2.94
CA VAL A 280 -15.82 9.63 -4.11
C VAL A 280 -16.33 11.07 -4.05
N LYS A 281 -17.62 11.27 -3.71
CA LYS A 281 -18.21 12.60 -3.55
C LYS A 281 -17.49 13.41 -2.46
N LYS A 282 -17.19 12.80 -1.31
CA LYS A 282 -16.45 13.45 -0.22
C LYS A 282 -15.02 13.83 -0.65
N ALA A 283 -14.31 12.93 -1.33
CA ALA A 283 -12.95 13.18 -1.82
C ALA A 283 -12.92 14.37 -2.79
N ARG A 284 -13.82 14.39 -3.79
CA ARG A 284 -13.95 15.51 -4.76
C ARG A 284 -14.35 16.83 -4.08
N ALA A 285 -15.21 16.77 -3.07
CA ALA A 285 -15.59 17.96 -2.31
C ALA A 285 -14.40 18.56 -1.54
N LEU A 286 -13.55 17.72 -0.94
CA LEU A 286 -12.31 18.16 -0.29
C LEU A 286 -11.34 18.73 -1.31
N GLU A 287 -11.13 18.06 -2.44
CA GLU A 287 -10.28 18.55 -3.54
C GLU A 287 -10.71 19.95 -4.01
N LYS A 288 -12.02 20.16 -4.24
CA LYS A 288 -12.58 21.47 -4.62
C LYS A 288 -12.33 22.52 -3.55
N LYS A 289 -12.48 22.18 -2.27
CA LYS A 289 -12.20 23.10 -1.15
C LYS A 289 -10.72 23.47 -1.09
N ILE A 290 -9.81 22.51 -1.26
CA ILE A 290 -8.35 22.75 -1.30
C ILE A 290 -8.03 23.72 -2.43
N LYS A 291 -8.49 23.43 -3.67
CA LYS A 291 -8.30 24.30 -4.84
C LYS A 291 -8.78 25.72 -4.57
N LYS A 292 -9.99 25.86 -4.05
CA LYS A 292 -10.60 27.17 -3.75
C LYS A 292 -9.79 27.94 -2.69
N THR A 293 -9.41 27.29 -1.60
CA THR A 293 -8.68 27.94 -0.50
C THR A 293 -7.28 28.37 -0.95
N ALA A 294 -6.50 27.43 -1.50
CA ALA A 294 -5.13 27.72 -1.92
C ALA A 294 -5.08 28.65 -3.14
N GLY A 295 -5.99 28.47 -4.10
CA GLY A 295 -6.09 29.32 -5.29
C GLY A 295 -6.39 30.78 -4.94
N ARG A 296 -7.40 31.03 -4.08
CA ARG A 296 -7.72 32.39 -3.62
C ARG A 296 -6.54 33.06 -2.91
N ALA A 297 -5.85 32.34 -2.03
CA ALA A 297 -4.70 32.88 -1.30
C ALA A 297 -3.53 33.24 -2.23
N LEU A 298 -3.39 32.51 -3.35
CA LEU A 298 -2.40 32.76 -4.40
C LEU A 298 -2.86 33.78 -5.47
N GLY A 299 -4.07 34.35 -5.35
CA GLY A 299 -4.63 35.24 -6.37
C GLY A 299 -4.98 34.54 -7.70
N ARG A 300 -5.14 33.21 -7.69
CA ARG A 300 -5.56 32.41 -8.84
C ARG A 300 -7.08 32.30 -8.88
N LYS A 301 -7.67 32.50 -10.07
CA LYS A 301 -9.10 32.29 -10.31
C LYS A 301 -9.45 30.81 -10.36
#